data_AF-A0A4R0Z8C2-F1
#
_entry.id   AF-A0A4R0Z8C2-F1
#
_cell.length_a   1.000
_cell.length_b   1.000
_cell.length_c   1.000
_cell.angle_alpha   90.00
_cell.angle_beta   90.00
_cell.angle_gamma   90.00
#
_symmetry.space_group_name_H-M   'P 1'
#
loop_
_entity.id
_entity.type
_entity.pdbx_description
1 polymer ?
#
loop_
_entity_poly.entity_id
_entity_poly.type
_entity_poly.pdbx_seq_one_letter_code
_entity_poly.pdbx_strand_id
1 'polypeptide(L)'
;MYELKFQKDTKSSEIYKIGNYKIFLPYKVFYRSVSRTNEGYAMQDSDFLDFKIVKIKNLDSNNITTKSMYESDTEILKLIEKDFNSGKSRFNWPD
;
A
#
# COMPACT_ATOMS: atom_id res chain seq x y z
N MET A 1 16.50 -15.38 -13.48
CA MET A 1 16.29 -14.14 -12.69
C MET A 1 15.57 -14.57 -11.43
N TYR A 2 16.12 -14.30 -10.24
CA TYR A 2 15.48 -14.72 -8.99
C TYR A 2 14.46 -13.65 -8.59
N GLU A 3 13.18 -14.01 -8.51
CA GLU A 3 12.13 -13.13 -7.99
C GLU A 3 12.17 -13.15 -6.46
N LEU A 4 12.31 -11.97 -5.86
CA LEU A 4 12.20 -11.81 -4.41
C LEU A 4 10.73 -11.78 -4.03
N LYS A 5 10.33 -12.73 -3.18
CA LYS A 5 8.96 -12.85 -2.67
C LYS A 5 8.83 -12.30 -1.26
N PHE A 6 7.61 -11.92 -0.88
CA PHE A 6 7.32 -11.53 0.48
C PHE A 6 7.59 -12.64 1.50
N GLN A 7 8.26 -12.27 2.59
CA GLN A 7 8.31 -13.07 3.81
C GLN A 7 7.40 -12.41 4.85
N LYS A 8 6.44 -13.18 5.37
CA LYS A 8 5.56 -12.72 6.45
C LYS A 8 6.38 -12.64 7.76
N ASP A 9 6.41 -11.49 8.41
CA ASP A 9 7.07 -11.36 9.71
C ASP A 9 6.17 -12.01 10.78
N THR A 10 6.66 -13.05 11.45
CA THR A 10 5.85 -13.97 12.26
C THR A 10 5.23 -13.35 13.52
N LYS A 11 5.55 -12.09 13.84
CA LYS A 11 5.07 -11.41 15.06
C LYS A 11 3.92 -10.42 14.82
N SER A 12 3.65 -10.02 13.57
CA SER A 12 2.48 -9.21 13.24
C SER A 12 1.99 -9.56 11.84
N SER A 13 0.73 -9.97 11.74
CA SER A 13 0.06 -10.30 10.48
C SER A 13 0.01 -9.17 9.46
N GLU A 14 0.37 -7.94 9.87
CA GLU A 14 0.34 -6.72 9.07
C GLU A 14 1.73 -6.31 8.53
N ILE A 15 2.79 -7.04 8.87
CA ILE A 15 4.17 -6.69 8.49
C ILE A 15 4.75 -7.77 7.57
N TYR A 16 5.22 -7.32 6.42
CA TYR A 16 5.84 -8.13 5.39
C TYR A 16 7.25 -7.60 5.09
N LYS A 17 8.14 -8.45 4.57
CA LYS A 17 9.50 -8.07 4.17
C LYS A 17 9.77 -8.49 2.73
N ILE A 18 10.46 -7.63 1.98
CA ILE A 18 10.98 -7.92 0.64
C ILE A 18 12.32 -7.19 0.47
N GLY A 19 13.39 -7.92 0.13
CA GLY A 19 14.74 -7.36 0.12
C GLY A 19 15.07 -6.66 1.44
N ASN A 20 15.50 -5.39 1.36
CA ASN A 20 15.81 -4.56 2.52
C ASN A 20 14.64 -3.66 2.99
N TYR A 21 13.42 -3.96 2.57
CA TYR A 21 12.25 -3.16 2.87
C TYR A 21 11.29 -3.90 3.82
N LYS A 22 10.71 -3.16 4.76
CA LYS A 22 9.53 -3.57 5.54
C LYS A 22 8.29 -2.91 4.97
N ILE A 23 7.29 -3.73 4.69
CA ILE A 23 5.97 -3.30 4.22
C ILE A 23 4.98 -3.48 5.35
N PHE A 24 4.29 -2.40 5.69
CA PHE A 24 3.21 -2.38 6.67
C PHE A 24 1.89 -2.25 5.92
N LEU A 25 1.07 -3.29 6.02
CA LEU A 25 -0.25 -3.38 5.43
C LEU A 25 -1.27 -3.58 6.57
N PRO A 26 -1.85 -2.49 7.10
CA PRO A 26 -2.80 -2.59 8.21
C PRO A 26 -4.11 -3.25 7.78
N TYR A 27 -4.77 -3.95 8.71
CA TYR A 27 -6.13 -4.43 8.52
C TYR A 27 -7.14 -3.29 8.43
N LYS A 28 -6.83 -2.14 9.06
CA LYS A 28 -7.70 -0.97 9.08
C LYS A 28 -7.96 -0.45 7.67
N VAL A 29 -9.23 -0.47 7.29
CA VAL A 29 -9.76 0.15 6.08
C VAL A 29 -10.19 1.58 6.42
N PHE A 30 -9.85 2.52 5.55
CA PHE A 30 -10.24 3.91 5.61
C PHE A 30 -11.30 4.19 4.55
N TYR A 31 -12.18 5.15 4.80
CA TYR A 31 -13.22 5.55 3.86
C TYR A 31 -13.01 7.01 3.47
N ARG A 32 -13.15 7.31 2.18
CA ARG A 32 -13.16 8.69 1.66
C ARG A 32 -14.42 8.88 0.83
N SER A 33 -15.16 9.95 1.12
CA SER A 33 -16.24 10.42 0.24
C SER A 33 -15.61 10.99 -1.03
N VAL A 34 -16.00 10.46 -2.18
CA VAL A 34 -15.60 10.99 -3.48
C VAL A 34 -16.85 11.46 -4.20
N SER A 35 -16.76 12.65 -4.76
CA SER A 35 -17.89 13.32 -5.36
C SER A 35 -17.60 13.59 -6.84
N ARG A 36 -18.56 13.33 -7.72
CA ARG A 36 -18.35 13.39 -9.19
C ARG A 36 -18.47 14.80 -9.77
N THR A 37 -18.95 15.77 -8.99
CA THR A 37 -19.14 17.17 -9.39
C THR A 37 -18.36 18.13 -8.48
N ASN A 38 -18.09 19.36 -8.91
CA ASN A 38 -17.31 20.34 -8.14
C ASN A 38 -18.19 21.36 -7.38
N GLU A 39 -19.49 21.08 -7.24
CA GLU A 39 -20.46 22.01 -6.63
C GLU A 39 -20.94 21.51 -5.26
N GLY A 40 -21.22 22.45 -4.35
CA GLY A 40 -21.44 22.23 -2.90
C GLY A 40 -22.43 21.11 -2.55
N TYR A 41 -22.09 20.33 -1.52
CA TYR A 41 -22.68 19.01 -1.30
C TYR A 41 -23.69 18.90 -0.15
N ALA A 42 -24.75 18.13 -0.42
CA ALA A 42 -25.51 17.36 0.56
C ALA A 42 -24.93 15.93 0.66
N MET A 43 -24.85 15.37 1.88
CA MET A 43 -24.21 14.07 2.19
C MET A 43 -24.77 12.83 1.44
N GLN A 44 -25.87 12.96 0.69
CA GLN A 44 -26.60 11.84 0.10
C GLN A 44 -26.06 11.40 -1.28
N ASP A 45 -25.25 12.22 -1.95
CA ASP A 45 -24.74 11.97 -3.32
C ASP A 45 -23.26 11.48 -3.37
N SER A 46 -22.70 11.05 -2.24
CA SER A 46 -21.28 10.68 -2.14
C SER A 46 -21.07 9.16 -2.22
N ASP A 47 -20.29 8.71 -3.21
CA ASP A 47 -19.73 7.36 -3.23
C ASP A 47 -18.64 7.26 -2.15
N PHE A 48 -18.70 6.25 -1.29
CA PHE A 48 -17.63 5.96 -0.33
C PHE A 48 -16.63 4.99 -0.98
N LEU A 49 -15.40 5.46 -1.17
CA LEU A 49 -14.29 4.58 -1.54
C LEU A 49 -13.56 4.11 -0.29
N ASP A 50 -13.44 2.79 -0.18
CA ASP A 50 -12.61 2.14 0.81
C ASP A 50 -11.17 2.00 0.33
N PHE A 51 -10.21 2.31 1.19
CA PHE A 51 -8.79 2.24 0.87
C PHE A 51 -7.95 1.86 2.07
N LYS A 52 -6.76 1.35 1.80
CA LYS A 52 -5.73 1.02 2.79
C LYS A 52 -4.52 1.91 2.61
N ILE A 53 -3.89 2.27 3.73
CA ILE A 53 -2.63 3.02 3.73
C ILE A 53 -1.49 2.02 3.90
N VAL A 54 -0.81 1.73 2.80
CA VAL A 54 0.41 0.92 2.80
C VAL A 54 1.59 1.79 3.18
N LYS A 55 2.48 1.30 4.05
CA LYS A 55 3.75 1.97 4.36
C LYS A 55 4.92 1.10 3.93
N ILE A 56 5.90 1.70 3.26
CA ILE A 56 7.13 1.05 2.83
C ILE A 56 8.27 1.70 3.59
N LYS A 57 9.06 0.92 4.30
CA LYS A 57 10.19 1.38 5.09
C LYS A 57 11.48 0.76 4.57
N ASN A 58 12.46 1.59 4.23
CA ASN A 58 13.84 1.14 4.01
C ASN A 58 14.50 0.86 5.36
N LEU A 59 15.15 -0.30 5.51
CA LEU A 59 15.78 -0.69 6.77
C LEU A 59 17.17 -0.08 6.97
N ASP A 60 17.87 0.30 5.92
CA ASP A 60 19.19 0.95 6.00
C ASP A 60 19.04 2.42 6.37
N SER A 61 18.24 3.16 5.61
CA SER A 61 18.07 4.61 5.80
C SER A 61 17.01 4.97 6.83
N ASN A 62 16.19 4.00 7.26
CA ASN A 62 15.05 4.18 8.15
C ASN A 62 13.92 5.07 7.54
N ASN A 63 14.04 5.44 6.26
CA ASN A 63 13.06 6.27 5.54
C ASN A 63 11.76 5.52 5.26
N ILE A 64 10.64 6.24 5.24
CA ILE A 64 9.30 5.68 5.09
C ILE A 64 8.53 6.42 4.00
N THR A 65 7.93 5.68 3.07
CA THR A 65 6.92 6.20 2.14
C THR A 65 5.56 5.59 2.45
N THR A 66 4.49 6.32 2.11
CA THR A 66 3.11 5.86 2.31
C THR A 66 2.31 6.00 1.02
N LYS A 67 1.46 5.01 0.74
CA LYS A 67 0.60 5.02 -0.44
C LYS A 67 -0.79 4.50 -0.10
N SER A 68 -1.81 5.19 -0.61
CA SER A 68 -3.19 4.71 -0.55
C SER A 68 -3.44 3.72 -1.68
N MET A 69 -4.02 2.57 -1.34
CA MET A 69 -4.35 1.48 -2.26
C MET A 69 -5.81 1.09 -2.06
N TYR A 70 -6.50 0.72 -3.14
CA TYR A 70 -7.94 0.41 -3.14
C TYR A 70 -8.20 -1.07 -3.44
N GLU A 71 -7.13 -1.85 -3.61
CA GLU A 71 -7.14 -3.27 -3.91
C GLU A 71 -7.21 -4.13 -2.64
N SER A 72 -7.54 -5.40 -2.81
CA SER A 72 -7.50 -6.39 -1.72
C SER A 72 -6.06 -6.64 -1.22
N ASP A 73 -5.91 -7.13 0.01
CA ASP A 73 -4.58 -7.37 0.60
C ASP A 73 -3.68 -8.26 -0.26
N THR A 74 -4.25 -9.33 -0.81
CA THR A 74 -3.54 -10.25 -1.69
C THR A 74 -3.06 -9.56 -2.98
N GLU A 75 -3.87 -8.68 -3.54
CA GLU A 75 -3.52 -7.93 -4.74
C GLU A 75 -2.48 -6.86 -4.46
N ILE A 76 -2.61 -6.13 -3.35
CA ILE A 76 -1.62 -5.14 -2.91
C ILE A 76 -0.24 -5.79 -2.80
N LEU A 77 -0.15 -6.95 -2.12
CA LEU A 77 1.11 -7.68 -2.00
C LEU A 77 1.67 -8.10 -3.36
N LYS A 78 0.84 -8.68 -4.25
CA LYS A 78 1.29 -9.04 -5.61
C LYS A 78 1.79 -7.83 -6.40
N LEU A 79 1.13 -6.69 -6.27
CA LEU A 79 1.51 -5.45 -6.95
C LEU A 79 2.86 -4.94 -6.45
N ILE A 80 3.08 -4.92 -5.14
CA ILE A 80 4.37 -4.47 -4.56
C ILE A 80 5.50 -5.42 -4.96
N GLU A 81 5.26 -6.74 -4.92
CA GLU A 81 6.24 -7.74 -5.33
C GLU A 81 6.63 -7.56 -6.80
N LYS A 82 5.64 -7.38 -7.68
CA LYS A 82 5.89 -7.11 -9.09
C LYS A 82 6.63 -5.79 -9.30
N ASP A 83 6.26 -4.73 -8.60
CA ASP A 83 6.90 -3.41 -8.69
C ASP A 83 8.37 -3.48 -8.31
N PHE A 84 8.66 -4.12 -7.18
CA PHE A 84 10.00 -4.33 -6.66
C PHE A 84 10.89 -5.11 -7.64
N ASN A 85 10.37 -6.22 -8.20
CA ASN A 85 11.14 -7.07 -9.10
C ASN A 85 11.24 -6.51 -10.53
N SER A 86 10.28 -5.68 -10.98
CA SER A 86 10.24 -5.17 -12.36
C SER A 86 10.85 -3.78 -12.53
N GLY A 87 11.16 -3.06 -11.44
CA GLY A 87 11.69 -1.70 -11.47
C GLY A 87 10.70 -0.67 -12.04
N LYS A 88 9.42 -1.02 -12.20
CA LYS A 88 8.38 -0.10 -12.67
C LYS A 88 7.76 0.59 -11.45
N SER A 89 8.01 1.89 -11.28
CA SER A 89 7.60 2.69 -10.11
C SER A 89 6.08 3.00 -10.09
N ARG A 90 5.25 2.02 -9.71
CA ARG A 90 3.95 2.32 -9.09
C ARG A 90 4.14 2.68 -7.62
N PHE A 91 5.17 2.18 -6.95
CA PHE A 91 5.53 2.57 -5.58
C PHE A 91 6.79 3.44 -5.56
N ASN A 92 6.81 4.44 -4.67
CA ASN A 92 8.01 5.22 -4.42
C ASN A 92 8.83 4.48 -3.35
N TRP A 93 9.98 3.92 -3.75
CA TRP A 93 10.88 3.19 -2.87
C TRP A 93 11.84 4.17 -2.21
N PRO A 94 11.81 4.32 -0.87
CA PRO A 94 12.73 5.22 -0.20
C PRO A 94 14.17 4.70 -0.31
N ASP A 95 15.10 5.59 -0.67
CA ASP A 95 16.54 5.36 -0.56
C ASP A 95 16.98 5.30 0.90
#